data_AF-A0A2V9BRH9-F1
#
_entry.id   AF-A0A2V9BRH9-F1
#
_cell.length_a   1.000
_cell.length_b   1.000
_cell.length_c   1.000
_cell.angle_alpha   90.00
_cell.angle_beta   90.00
_cell.angle_gamma   90.00
#
_symmetry.space_group_name_H-M   'P 1'
#
loop_
_entity.id
_entity.type
_entity.pdbx_description
1 polymer ?
#
loop_
_entity_poly.entity_id
_entity_poly.type
_entity_poly.pdbx_seq_one_letter_code
_entity_poly.pdbx_strand_id
1 'polypeptide(L)'
;DLGQLATATDRFRRALQANSRFVPARYDLARALVQAESWQEALQVAEPLANEYPQSYTAAYLHALALQNSQRAAEAEMEARRATALEPKSADAYTLLGITLASRGAHTDAVAALET
;
A
#
# COMPACT_ATOMS: atom_id res chain seq x y z
N ASP A 1 -10.82 14.12 -8.04
CA ASP A 1 -12.29 14.03 -8.08
C ASP A 1 -12.70 12.57 -8.11
N LEU A 2 -13.64 12.15 -7.25
CA LEU A 2 -14.03 10.75 -7.04
C LEU A 2 -14.53 10.08 -8.34
N GLY A 3 -15.14 10.85 -9.25
CA GLY A 3 -15.60 10.35 -10.55
C GLY A 3 -14.47 9.84 -11.46
N GLN A 4 -13.28 10.44 -11.38
CA GLN A 4 -12.11 10.00 -12.15
C GLN A 4 -11.55 8.68 -11.60
N LEU A 5 -11.57 8.50 -10.28
CA LEU A 5 -11.10 7.29 -9.61
C LEU A 5 -12.05 6.10 -9.87
N ALA A 6 -13.35 6.34 -9.84
CA ALA A 6 -14.35 5.34 -10.21
C ALA A 6 -14.16 4.87 -11.67
N THR A 7 -13.90 5.81 -12.59
CA THR A 7 -13.64 5.49 -14.00
C THR A 7 -12.32 4.73 -14.18
N ALA A 8 -11.27 5.08 -13.43
CA ALA A 8 -9.99 4.39 -13.49
C ALA A 8 -10.09 2.95 -12.97
N THR A 9 -10.71 2.76 -11.80
CA THR A 9 -10.89 1.43 -11.22
C THR A 9 -11.74 0.51 -12.13
N ASP A 10 -12.80 1.02 -12.77
CA ASP A 10 -13.58 0.24 -13.75
C ASP A 10 -12.73 -0.22 -14.95
N ARG A 11 -11.90 0.67 -15.50
CA ARG A 11 -11.00 0.34 -16.62
C ARG A 11 -10.01 -0.76 -16.23
N PHE A 12 -9.40 -0.67 -15.04
CA PHE A 12 -8.46 -1.70 -14.59
C PHE A 12 -9.17 -3.02 -14.29
N ARG A 13 -10.36 -3.00 -13.69
CA ARG A 13 -11.17 -4.22 -13.49
C ARG A 13 -11.51 -4.90 -14.82
N ARG A 14 -11.88 -4.14 -15.86
CA ARG A 14 -12.11 -4.69 -17.21
C ARG A 14 -10.83 -5.29 -17.83
N ALA A 15 -9.69 -4.63 -17.65
CA ALA A 15 -8.41 -5.18 -18.09
C ALA A 15 -8.10 -6.53 -17.42
N LEU A 16 -8.43 -6.66 -16.13
CA LEU A 16 -8.28 -7.91 -15.38
C LEU A 16 -9.33 -8.97 -15.74
N GLN A 17 -10.51 -8.59 -16.23
CA GLN A 17 -11.45 -9.55 -16.81
C GLN A 17 -10.91 -10.17 -18.11
N ALA A 18 -10.24 -9.37 -18.94
CA ALA A 18 -9.62 -9.86 -20.17
C ALA A 18 -8.33 -10.65 -19.90
N ASN A 19 -7.54 -10.23 -18.91
CA ASN A 19 -6.34 -10.94 -18.46
C ASN A 19 -6.17 -10.79 -16.94
N SER A 20 -6.61 -11.80 -16.20
CA SER A 20 -6.59 -11.81 -14.73
C SER A 20 -5.19 -11.74 -14.12
N ARG A 21 -4.15 -12.05 -14.89
CA ARG A 21 -2.75 -12.01 -14.46
C ARG A 21 -2.01 -10.77 -14.95
N PHE A 22 -2.69 -9.78 -15.50
CA PHE A 22 -2.05 -8.56 -15.98
C PHE A 22 -1.56 -7.69 -14.81
N VAL A 23 -0.32 -7.92 -14.40
CA VAL A 23 0.32 -7.33 -13.21
C VAL A 23 0.29 -5.79 -13.19
N PRO A 24 0.61 -5.06 -14.29
CA PRO A 24 0.50 -3.60 -14.31
C PRO A 24 -0.91 -3.10 -13.93
N ALA A 25 -1.96 -3.71 -14.46
CA ALA A 25 -3.34 -3.32 -14.11
C ALA A 25 -3.69 -3.62 -12.65
N ARG A 26 -3.10 -4.65 -12.03
CA ARG A 26 -3.26 -4.90 -10.60
C ARG A 26 -2.61 -3.79 -9.76
N TYR A 27 -1.41 -3.35 -10.11
CA TYR A 27 -0.75 -2.22 -9.42
C TYR A 27 -1.54 -0.93 -9.57
N ASP A 28 -2.00 -0.64 -10.78
CA ASP A 28 -2.77 0.59 -11.03
C ASP A 28 -4.15 0.55 -10.37
N LEU A 29 -4.79 -0.63 -10.31
CA LEU A 29 -6.01 -0.83 -9.54
C LEU A 29 -5.78 -0.60 -8.05
N ALA A 30 -4.75 -1.21 -7.45
CA ALA A 30 -4.43 -1.01 -6.04
C ALA A 30 -4.15 0.47 -5.71
N ARG A 31 -3.39 1.16 -6.57
CA ARG A 31 -3.10 2.60 -6.43
C ARG A 31 -4.37 3.45 -6.52
N ALA A 32 -5.23 3.17 -7.48
CA ALA A 32 -6.50 3.88 -7.66
C ALA A 32 -7.45 3.65 -6.48
N LEU A 33 -7.49 2.44 -5.92
CA LEU A 33 -8.28 2.11 -4.73
C LEU A 33 -7.76 2.81 -3.47
N VAL A 34 -6.44 2.86 -3.29
CA VAL A 34 -5.79 3.65 -2.23
C VAL A 34 -6.14 5.14 -2.37
N GLN A 35 -6.06 5.70 -3.57
CA GLN A 35 -6.38 7.10 -3.82
C GLN A 35 -7.87 7.41 -3.61
N ALA A 36 -8.73 6.41 -3.80
CA ALA A 36 -10.16 6.47 -3.54
C ALA A 36 -10.53 6.12 -2.08
N GLU A 37 -9.54 5.93 -1.21
CA GLU A 37 -9.71 5.53 0.19
C GLU A 37 -10.55 4.26 0.37
N SER A 38 -10.59 3.42 -0.66
CA SER A 38 -11.34 2.16 -0.69
C SER A 38 -10.48 1.05 -0.09
N TRP A 39 -10.17 1.17 1.21
CA TRP A 39 -9.10 0.41 1.89
C TRP A 39 -9.29 -1.11 1.86
N GLN A 40 -10.50 -1.60 2.08
CA GLN A 40 -10.80 -3.03 2.02
C GLN A 40 -10.58 -3.60 0.60
N GLU A 41 -10.99 -2.89 -0.44
CA GLU A 41 -10.74 -3.32 -1.82
C GLU A 41 -9.27 -3.21 -2.18
N ALA A 42 -8.59 -2.15 -1.73
CA ALA A 42 -7.15 -1.99 -1.91
C ALA A 42 -6.38 -3.17 -1.30
N LEU A 43 -6.76 -3.63 -0.10
CA LEU A 43 -6.20 -4.82 0.54
C LEU A 43 -6.35 -6.07 -0.32
N GLN A 44 -7.56 -6.32 -0.86
CA GLN A 44 -7.82 -7.50 -1.70
C GLN A 44 -6.92 -7.59 -2.93
N VAL A 45 -6.44 -6.44 -3.44
CA VAL A 45 -5.54 -6.38 -4.60
C VAL A 45 -4.07 -6.33 -4.17
N ALA A 46 -3.75 -5.55 -3.13
CA ALA A 46 -2.38 -5.29 -2.69
C ALA A 46 -1.75 -6.47 -1.94
N GLU A 47 -2.50 -7.19 -1.11
CA GLU A 47 -1.98 -8.35 -0.35
C GLU A 47 -1.45 -9.45 -1.28
N PRO A 48 -2.20 -9.92 -2.30
CA PRO A 48 -1.65 -10.90 -3.25
C PRO A 48 -0.43 -10.37 -4.02
N LEU A 49 -0.42 -9.08 -4.40
CA LEU A 49 0.75 -8.48 -5.05
C LEU A 49 1.99 -8.50 -4.15
N ALA A 50 1.81 -8.16 -2.87
CA ALA A 50 2.86 -8.15 -1.86
C ALA A 50 3.42 -9.54 -1.55
N ASN A 51 2.59 -10.58 -1.68
CA ASN A 51 2.98 -11.98 -1.49
C ASN A 51 3.66 -12.56 -2.74
N GLU A 52 3.14 -12.28 -3.94
CA GLU A 52 3.71 -12.74 -5.22
C GLU A 52 5.02 -12.02 -5.57
N TYR A 53 5.16 -10.76 -5.18
CA TYR A 53 6.31 -9.90 -5.48
C TYR A 53 6.96 -9.37 -4.20
N PRO A 54 7.59 -10.22 -3.38
CA PRO A 54 8.11 -9.83 -2.07
C PRO A 54 9.28 -8.84 -2.11
N GLN A 55 9.89 -8.66 -3.30
CA GLN A 55 10.96 -7.68 -3.56
C GLN A 55 10.45 -6.40 -4.25
N SER A 56 9.13 -6.23 -4.38
CA SER A 56 8.53 -5.04 -4.97
C SER A 56 8.23 -4.00 -3.89
N TYR A 57 8.97 -2.90 -3.93
CA TYR A 57 8.69 -1.73 -3.11
C TYR A 57 7.24 -1.27 -3.23
N THR A 58 6.74 -1.12 -4.47
CA THR A 58 5.38 -0.65 -4.74
C THR A 58 4.33 -1.58 -4.11
N ALA A 59 4.56 -2.90 -4.15
CA ALA A 59 3.60 -3.85 -3.57
C ALA A 59 3.59 -3.77 -2.04
N ALA A 60 4.78 -3.76 -1.42
CA ALA A 60 4.92 -3.61 0.03
C ALA A 60 4.31 -2.29 0.52
N TYR A 61 4.59 -1.17 -0.15
CA TYR A 61 4.08 0.15 0.21
C TYR A 61 2.55 0.24 0.10
N LEU A 62 1.96 -0.21 -1.02
CA LEU A 62 0.51 -0.20 -1.19
C LEU A 62 -0.20 -1.13 -0.19
N HIS A 63 0.39 -2.28 0.11
CA HIS A 63 -0.14 -3.20 1.12
C HIS A 63 -0.09 -2.59 2.52
N ALA A 64 1.06 -2.03 2.92
CA ALA A 64 1.23 -1.33 4.20
C ALA A 64 0.21 -0.19 4.36
N LEU A 65 0.03 0.64 3.33
CA LEU A 65 -0.88 1.78 3.37
C LEU A 65 -2.35 1.34 3.51
N ALA A 66 -2.74 0.28 2.80
CA ALA A 66 -4.08 -0.29 2.91
C ALA A 66 -4.32 -0.94 4.29
N LEU A 67 -3.31 -1.62 4.86
CA LEU A 67 -3.38 -2.20 6.21
C LEU A 67 -3.49 -1.12 7.29
N GLN A 68 -2.70 -0.05 7.18
CA GLN A 68 -2.71 1.07 8.11
C GLN A 68 -4.12 1.69 8.21
N ASN A 69 -4.71 2.00 7.06
CA ASN A 69 -6.03 2.62 7.00
C ASN A 69 -7.19 1.64 7.27
N SER A 70 -6.90 0.33 7.30
CA SER A 70 -7.85 -0.71 7.74
C SER A 70 -7.69 -1.09 9.22
N GLN A 71 -6.99 -0.26 10.02
CA GLN A 71 -6.72 -0.49 11.44
C GLN A 71 -5.92 -1.78 11.75
N ARG A 72 -5.21 -2.33 10.76
CA ARG A 72 -4.33 -3.51 10.88
C ARG A 72 -2.87 -3.08 11.09
N ALA A 73 -2.64 -2.20 12.06
CA ALA A 73 -1.36 -1.49 12.23
C ALA A 73 -0.16 -2.42 12.49
N ALA A 74 -0.36 -3.59 13.13
CA ALA A 74 0.71 -4.58 13.34
C ALA A 74 1.27 -5.11 12.01
N GLU A 75 0.37 -5.45 11.08
CA GLU A 75 0.72 -5.98 9.77
C GLU A 75 1.24 -4.87 8.86
N ALA A 76 0.65 -3.67 8.97
CA ALA A 76 1.14 -2.49 8.28
C ALA A 76 2.60 -2.21 8.62
N GLU A 77 3.00 -2.39 9.89
CA GLU A 77 4.38 -2.14 10.33
C GLU A 77 5.36 -3.09 9.63
N MET A 78 5.02 -4.38 9.54
CA MET A 78 5.85 -5.37 8.86
C MET A 78 6.08 -4.99 7.40
N GLU A 79 5.02 -4.58 6.71
CA GLU A 79 5.06 -4.19 5.30
C GLU A 79 5.74 -2.83 5.08
N ALA A 80 5.55 -1.87 5.99
CA ALA A 80 6.21 -0.57 5.94
C ALA A 80 7.73 -0.71 6.16
N ARG A 81 8.16 -1.54 7.11
CA ARG A 81 9.58 -1.88 7.31
C ARG A 81 10.17 -2.59 6.09
N ARG A 82 9.38 -3.44 5.42
CA ARG A 82 9.81 -4.06 4.15
C ARG A 82 9.96 -3.01 3.05
N ALA A 83 9.02 -2.07 2.93
CA ALA A 83 9.11 -0.98 1.95
C ALA A 83 10.35 -0.09 2.17
N THR A 84 10.68 0.28 3.43
CA THR A 84 11.89 1.06 3.73
C THR A 84 13.18 0.26 3.47
N ALA A 85 13.17 -1.06 3.71
CA ALA A 85 14.32 -1.91 3.38
C ALA A 85 14.54 -2.05 1.86
N LEU A 86 13.46 -2.09 1.07
CA LEU A 86 13.53 -2.20 -0.39
C LEU A 86 13.90 -0.87 -1.06
N GLU A 87 13.43 0.26 -0.56
CA GLU A 87 13.80 1.60 -1.02
C GLU A 87 14.23 2.50 0.14
N PRO A 88 15.51 2.41 0.58
CA PRO A 88 16.04 3.16 1.73
C PRO A 88 16.09 4.69 1.56
N LYS A 89 15.69 5.21 0.40
CA LYS A 89 15.62 6.65 0.11
C LYS A 89 14.18 7.15 -0.02
N SER A 90 13.18 6.29 0.19
CA SER A 90 11.78 6.65 0.05
C SER A 90 11.26 7.36 1.30
N ALA A 91 11.15 8.69 1.21
CA ALA A 91 10.52 9.50 2.27
C ALA A 91 9.06 9.08 2.54
N ASP A 92 8.33 8.65 1.51
CA ASP A 92 6.94 8.18 1.65
C ASP A 92 6.87 6.91 2.51
N ALA A 93 7.82 5.98 2.34
CA ALA A 93 7.85 4.74 3.11
C ALA A 93 8.23 4.98 4.58
N TYR A 94 9.18 5.88 4.84
CA TYR A 94 9.54 6.30 6.19
C TYR A 94 8.39 7.04 6.88
N THR A 95 7.70 7.93 6.16
CA THR A 95 6.50 8.62 6.65
C THR A 95 5.42 7.62 7.02
N LEU A 96 5.15 6.64 6.16
CA LEU A 96 4.18 5.58 6.44
C LEU A 96 4.58 4.77 7.68
N LEU A 97 5.84 4.35 7.78
CA LEU A 97 6.34 3.62 8.94
C LEU A 97 6.18 4.44 10.24
N GLY A 98 6.51 5.73 10.22
CA GLY A 98 6.34 6.63 11.37
C GLY A 98 4.88 6.75 11.80
N ILE A 99 3.97 6.97 10.85
CA ILE A 99 2.51 7.00 11.10
C ILE A 99 2.05 5.67 11.70
N THR A 100 2.51 4.55 11.14
CA THR A 100 2.14 3.22 11.61
C THR A 100 2.62 2.95 13.03
N LEU A 101 3.86 3.29 13.36
CA LEU A 101 4.41 3.14 14.71
C LEU A 101 3.67 4.03 15.71
N ALA A 102 3.37 5.27 15.35
CA ALA A 102 2.58 6.18 16.17
C ALA A 102 1.18 5.60 16.45
N SER A 103 0.53 5.01 15.43
CA SER A 103 -0.81 4.41 15.57
C SER A 103 -0.84 3.16 16.48
N ARG A 104 0.31 2.49 16.68
CA ARG A 104 0.46 1.37 17.63
C ARG A 104 0.75 1.82 19.06
N GLY A 105 0.89 3.13 19.32
CA GLY A 105 1.37 3.65 20.60
C GLY A 105 2.88 3.48 20.82
N ALA A 106 3.64 3.10 19.78
CA ALA A 106 5.10 3.01 19.79
C ALA A 106 5.73 4.39 19.49
N HIS A 107 5.49 5.35 20.38
CA HIS A 107 5.85 6.76 20.16
C HIS A 107 7.36 7.01 19.99
N THR A 108 8.23 6.19 20.61
CA THR A 108 9.69 6.32 20.49
C THR A 108 10.21 5.90 19.11
N ASP A 109 9.64 4.84 18.54
CA ASP A 109 10.08 4.31 17.25
C ASP A 109 9.57 5.18 16.09
N ALA A 110 8.43 5.84 16.28
CA ALA A 110 7.84 6.75 15.30
C ALA A 110 8.74 7.96 15.00
N VAL A 111 9.38 8.54 16.03
CA VAL A 111 10.28 9.70 15.87
C VAL A 111 11.51 9.30 15.06
N ALA A 112 12.15 8.17 15.41
CA ALA A 112 13.33 7.69 14.70
C ALA A 112 13.07 7.41 13.21
N ALA A 113 11.85 6.98 12.85
CA ALA A 113 11.47 6.73 11.47
C ALA A 113 11.23 8.00 10.65
N LEU A 114 10.97 9.16 11.29
CA LEU A 114 10.70 10.44 10.61
C LEU A 114 11.94 11.34 10.49
N GLU A 115 13.03 11.02 11.19
CA GLU A 115 14.25 11.84 11.27
C GLU A 115 15.34 11.46 10.26
N THR A 116 15.08 10.54 9.33
CA THR A 116 16.02 10.07 8.29
C THR A 116 15.58 10.40 6.89
#